data_AF-A0A528HYD0-F1
#
_entry.id   AF-A0A528HYD0-F1
#
_cell.length_a   1.000
_cell.length_b   1.000
_cell.length_c   1.000
_cell.angle_alpha   90.00
_cell.angle_beta   90.00
_cell.angle_gamma   90.00
#
_symmetry.space_group_name_H-M   'P 1'
#
loop_
_entity.id
_entity.type
_entity.pdbx_description
1 polymer ?
#
loop_
_entity_poly.entity_id
_entity_poly.type
_entity_poly.pdbx_seq_one_letter_code
_entity_poly.pdbx_strand_id
1 'polypeptide(L)'
;TTYTGANYTAALDEQMQTLCANAKSSNILVMTVALDLSTSDAGDKKALDALKACSSDSRFRMDPTDPTKPAKLFWNATGATLSDNFKEIANELSNLRIVG
;
A
#
# COMPACT_ATOMS: atom_id res chain seq x y z
N THR A 1 25.96 17.12 10.34
CA THR A 1 24.88 16.20 9.90
C THR A 1 24.94 16.11 8.40
N THR A 2 25.24 14.92 7.85
CA THR A 2 25.38 14.75 6.41
C THR A 2 24.00 14.48 5.84
N TYR A 3 23.39 15.50 5.25
CA TYR A 3 22.07 15.44 4.63
C TYR A 3 22.16 14.78 3.25
N THR A 4 22.29 13.46 3.21
CA THR A 4 22.21 12.69 1.95
C THR A 4 20.76 12.27 1.67
N GLY A 5 20.41 12.07 0.40
CA GLY A 5 19.07 11.60 0.00
C GLY A 5 18.62 10.33 0.72
N ALA A 6 19.56 9.45 1.08
CA ALA A 6 19.29 8.24 1.87
C ALA A 6 18.71 8.54 3.27
N ASN A 7 19.15 9.61 3.93
CA ASN A 7 18.60 10.02 5.24
C ASN A 7 17.20 10.63 5.10
N TYR A 8 16.93 11.36 4.01
CA TYR A 8 15.59 11.90 3.75
C TYR A 8 14.59 10.80 3.43
N THR A 9 14.95 9.80 2.61
CA THR A 9 14.07 8.67 2.32
C THR A 9 13.81 7.83 3.58
N ALA A 10 14.82 7.60 4.43
CA ALA A 10 14.63 6.90 5.69
C ALA A 10 13.71 7.66 6.67
N ALA A 11 13.87 8.97 6.79
CA ALA A 11 13.00 9.79 7.63
C ALA A 11 11.56 9.84 7.10
N LEU A 12 11.38 9.90 5.77
CA LEU A 12 10.05 9.81 5.14
C LEU A 12 9.41 8.44 5.36
N ASP A 13 10.19 7.35 5.29
CA ASP A 13 9.73 6.00 5.59
C ASP A 13 9.23 5.89 7.06
N GLU A 14 9.99 6.42 8.03
CA GLU A 14 9.61 6.42 9.45
C GLU A 14 8.34 7.24 9.72
N GLN A 15 8.23 8.43 9.11
CA GLN A 15 7.03 9.26 9.21
C GLN A 15 5.82 8.59 8.56
N MET A 16 6.01 7.94 7.42
CA MET A 16 4.95 7.19 6.76
C MET A 16 4.50 6.02 7.62
N GLN A 17 5.42 5.23 8.19
CA GLN A 17 5.07 4.13 9.10
C GLN A 17 4.27 4.63 10.31
N THR A 18 4.67 5.75 10.90
CA THR A 18 3.98 6.36 12.05
C THR A 18 2.57 6.82 11.65
N LEU A 19 2.44 7.49 10.50
CA LEU A 19 1.15 7.90 9.97
C LEU A 19 0.22 6.69 9.72
N CYS A 20 0.74 5.63 9.10
CA CYS A 20 -0.05 4.44 8.80
C CYS A 20 -0.44 3.69 10.09
N ALA A 21 0.43 3.65 11.10
CA ALA A 21 0.09 3.10 12.40
C ALA A 21 -1.03 3.89 13.09
N ASN A 22 -0.95 5.22 13.09
CA ASN A 22 -1.96 6.10 13.67
C ASN A 22 -3.29 6.06 12.92
N ALA A 23 -3.25 5.96 11.59
CA ALA A 23 -4.45 5.82 10.77
C ALA A 23 -5.16 4.50 11.08
N LYS A 24 -4.41 3.39 11.10
CA LYS A 24 -4.96 2.07 11.42
C LYS A 24 -5.50 1.99 12.84
N SER A 25 -4.82 2.59 13.83
CA SER A 25 -5.33 2.64 15.21
C SER A 25 -6.60 3.48 15.36
N SER A 26 -6.80 4.44 14.46
CA SER A 26 -8.02 5.27 14.37
C SER A 26 -9.12 4.65 13.49
N ASN A 27 -9.02 3.35 13.16
CA ASN A 27 -9.93 2.63 12.27
C ASN A 27 -10.02 3.19 10.84
N ILE A 28 -9.02 3.96 10.39
CA ILE A 28 -8.92 4.42 9.01
C ILE A 28 -8.28 3.32 8.16
N LEU A 29 -8.96 2.95 7.08
CA LEU A 29 -8.45 2.00 6.11
C LEU A 29 -7.44 2.69 5.19
N VAL A 30 -6.21 2.18 5.17
CA VAL A 30 -5.13 2.74 4.34
C VAL A 30 -4.94 1.87 3.10
N MET A 31 -5.12 2.47 1.94
CA MET A 31 -4.92 1.84 0.63
C MET A 31 -3.73 2.53 -0.04
N THR A 32 -2.78 1.77 -0.58
CA THR A 32 -1.57 2.32 -1.20
C THR A 32 -1.43 1.86 -2.64
N VAL A 33 -1.10 2.79 -3.54
CA VAL A 33 -0.84 2.51 -4.95
C VAL A 33 0.55 3.03 -5.27
N ALA A 34 1.47 2.11 -5.56
CA ALA A 34 2.74 2.45 -6.18
C ALA A 34 2.52 2.61 -7.69
N LEU A 35 3.16 3.61 -8.29
CA LEU A 35 3.07 3.89 -9.72
C LEU A 35 4.45 3.80 -10.35
N ASP A 36 4.58 2.90 -11.34
CA ASP A 36 5.78 2.68 -12.15
C ASP A 36 7.06 2.38 -11.33
N LEU A 37 6.91 1.75 -10.15
CA LEU A 37 8.04 1.28 -9.34
C LEU A 37 8.46 -0.14 -9.75
N SER A 38 9.77 -0.32 -9.93
CA SER A 38 10.35 -1.59 -10.35
C SER A 38 10.66 -2.50 -9.16
N THR A 39 10.31 -3.79 -9.26
CA THR A 39 10.76 -4.79 -8.28
C THR A 39 12.24 -5.16 -8.42
N SER A 40 12.87 -4.76 -9.54
CA SER A 40 14.25 -5.08 -9.89
C SER A 40 15.24 -3.99 -9.46
N ASP A 41 14.76 -2.78 -9.17
CA ASP A 41 15.56 -1.72 -8.57
C ASP A 41 15.48 -1.81 -7.03
N ALA A 42 16.63 -1.72 -6.35
CA ALA A 42 16.68 -1.90 -4.91
C ALA A 42 16.02 -0.75 -4.12
N GLY A 43 16.06 0.47 -4.65
CA GLY A 43 15.41 1.64 -4.05
C GLY A 43 13.89 1.55 -4.19
N ASP A 44 13.43 1.25 -5.40
CA ASP A 44 12.01 1.06 -5.70
C ASP A 44 11.44 -0.11 -4.88
N LYS A 45 12.17 -1.22 -4.78
CA LYS A 45 11.77 -2.36 -3.96
C LYS A 45 11.57 -1.97 -2.49
N LYS A 46 12.45 -1.15 -1.93
CA LYS A 46 12.32 -0.67 -0.55
C LYS A 46 11.06 0.19 -0.40
N ALA A 47 10.78 1.07 -1.36
CA ALA A 47 9.56 1.88 -1.36
C ALA A 47 8.29 1.02 -1.50
N LEU A 48 8.30 0.00 -2.37
CA LEU A 48 7.22 -0.97 -2.52
C LEU A 48 6.94 -1.70 -1.21
N ASP A 49 7.97 -2.18 -0.53
CA ASP A 49 7.85 -2.88 0.74
C ASP A 49 7.30 -1.95 1.84
N ALA A 50 7.75 -0.69 1.90
CA ALA A 50 7.25 0.32 2.84
C ALA A 50 5.76 0.65 2.59
N LEU A 51 5.36 0.85 1.33
CA LEU A 51 3.97 1.10 0.94
C LEU A 51 3.07 -0.10 1.25
N LYS A 52 3.55 -1.32 1.01
CA LYS A 52 2.83 -2.55 1.33
C LYS A 52 2.66 -2.74 2.84
N ALA A 53 3.69 -2.44 3.64
CA ALA A 53 3.62 -2.51 5.10
C ALA A 53 2.67 -1.45 5.70
N CYS A 54 2.62 -0.27 5.08
CA CYS A 54 1.67 0.79 5.45
C CYS A 54 0.22 0.40 5.15
N SER A 55 -0.03 -0.31 4.04
CA SER A 55 -1.37 -0.71 3.62
C SER A 55 -2.11 -1.56 4.66
N SER A 56 -3.42 -1.38 4.70
CA SER A 56 -4.32 -2.18 5.52
C SER A 56 -4.62 -3.52 4.84
N ASP A 57 -5.09 -4.46 5.63
CA ASP A 57 -5.65 -5.71 5.14
C ASP A 57 -7.07 -5.47 4.61
N SER A 58 -7.42 -6.13 3.50
CA SER A 58 -8.78 -6.13 2.98
C SER A 58 -9.73 -6.77 3.99
N ARG A 59 -10.98 -6.31 3.99
CA ARG A 59 -12.03 -6.89 4.83
C ARG A 59 -12.84 -7.97 4.12
N PHE A 60 -12.65 -8.15 2.81
CA PHE A 60 -13.44 -9.09 1.99
C PHE A 60 -12.60 -9.97 1.09
N ARG A 61 -11.54 -9.42 0.51
CA ARG A 61 -10.68 -10.13 -0.44
C ARG A 61 -9.63 -10.92 0.32
N MET A 62 -9.52 -12.20 0.01
CA MET A 62 -8.42 -13.05 0.46
C MET A 62 -7.23 -12.93 -0.51
N ASP A 63 -6.02 -13.14 0.00
CA ASP A 63 -4.81 -13.13 -0.81
C ASP A 63 -4.88 -14.30 -1.82
N PRO A 64 -4.75 -14.04 -3.13
CA PRO A 64 -4.84 -15.10 -4.15
C PRO A 64 -3.70 -16.12 -4.05
N THR A 65 -2.58 -15.75 -3.42
CA THR A 65 -1.42 -16.63 -3.20
C THR A 65 -1.46 -17.37 -1.86
N ASP A 66 -2.25 -16.87 -0.90
CA ASP A 66 -2.49 -17.49 0.40
C ASP A 66 -3.93 -17.20 0.89
N PRO A 67 -4.91 -18.05 0.54
CA PRO A 67 -6.32 -17.82 0.88
C PRO A 67 -6.63 -17.79 2.38
N THR A 68 -5.66 -18.12 3.23
CA THR A 68 -5.81 -18.06 4.70
C THR A 68 -5.61 -16.66 5.26
N LYS A 69 -5.13 -15.72 4.44
CA LYS A 69 -4.86 -14.34 4.84
C LYS A 69 -5.68 -13.36 4.00
N PRO A 70 -6.15 -12.24 4.59
CA PRO A 70 -6.74 -11.19 3.78
C PRO A 70 -5.69 -10.56 2.85
N ALA A 71 -6.13 -10.16 1.66
CA ALA A 71 -5.26 -9.49 0.71
C ALA A 71 -4.83 -8.13 1.23
N LYS A 72 -3.57 -7.74 1.01
CA LYS A 72 -3.13 -6.36 1.26
C LYS A 72 -3.83 -5.39 0.30
N LEU A 73 -4.23 -4.23 0.81
CA LEU A 73 -4.77 -3.12 0.02
C LEU A 73 -3.65 -2.30 -0.59
N PHE A 74 -2.79 -3.01 -1.33
CA PHE A 74 -1.61 -2.49 -1.98
C PHE A 74 -1.61 -2.92 -3.44
N TRP A 75 -1.37 -1.97 -4.34
CA TRP A 75 -1.25 -2.21 -5.77
C TRP A 75 0.06 -1.64 -6.29
N ASN A 76 0.82 -2.43 -7.04
CA ASN A 76 1.93 -1.93 -7.84
C ASN A 76 1.44 -1.75 -9.28
N ALA A 77 1.04 -0.54 -9.61
CA ALA A 77 0.48 -0.18 -10.90
C ALA A 77 1.57 0.31 -11.85
N THR A 78 1.38 0.08 -13.14
CA THR A 78 2.08 0.79 -14.20
C THR A 78 1.12 1.69 -14.94
N GLY A 79 1.62 2.61 -15.77
CA GLY A 79 0.75 3.41 -16.64
C GLY A 79 -0.24 2.57 -17.48
N ALA A 80 0.11 1.33 -17.82
CA ALA A 80 -0.75 0.40 -18.55
C ALA A 80 -1.84 -0.26 -17.67
N THR A 81 -1.57 -0.53 -16.40
CA THR A 81 -2.47 -1.27 -15.49
C THR A 81 -3.21 -0.37 -14.50
N LEU A 82 -2.91 0.94 -14.48
CA LEU A 82 -3.46 1.90 -13.52
C LEU A 82 -4.99 1.92 -13.51
N SER A 83 -5.61 1.93 -14.69
CA SER A 83 -7.08 1.94 -14.82
C SER A 83 -7.72 0.69 -14.20
N ASP A 84 -7.13 -0.48 -14.42
CA ASP A 84 -7.67 -1.73 -13.88
C ASP A 84 -7.46 -1.82 -12.35
N ASN A 85 -6.32 -1.36 -11.84
CA ASN A 85 -6.10 -1.25 -10.40
C ASN A 85 -7.11 -0.31 -9.73
N PHE A 86 -7.46 0.82 -10.34
CA PHE A 86 -8.51 1.70 -9.80
C PHE A 86 -9.90 1.06 -9.84
N LYS A 87 -10.22 0.21 -10.83
CA LYS A 87 -11.47 -0.57 -10.81
C LYS A 87 -11.49 -1.56 -9.65
N GLU A 88 -10.37 -2.24 -9.36
CA GLU A 88 -10.30 -3.11 -8.19
C GLU A 88 -10.50 -2.34 -6.88
N ILE A 89 -9.88 -1.17 -6.74
CA ILE A 89 -10.07 -0.28 -5.59
C ILE A 89 -11.54 0.13 -5.47
N ALA A 90 -12.20 0.48 -6.59
CA ALA A 90 -13.61 0.83 -6.58
C ALA A 90 -14.51 -0.34 -6.15
N ASN A 91 -14.22 -1.56 -6.59
CA ASN A 91 -14.94 -2.76 -6.15
C ASN A 91 -14.74 -3.01 -4.65
N GLU A 92 -13.52 -2.84 -4.14
CA GLU A 92 -13.23 -2.97 -2.71
C GLU A 92 -14.01 -1.94 -1.88
N LEU A 93 -14.01 -0.68 -2.30
CA LEU A 93 -14.79 0.39 -1.66
C LEU A 93 -16.30 0.15 -1.73
N SER A 94 -16.79 -0.42 -2.84
CA SER A 94 -18.20 -0.80 -2.98
C SER A 94 -18.59 -1.89 -1.98
N ASN A 95 -17.74 -2.91 -1.81
CA ASN A 95 -17.98 -3.98 -0.84
C ASN A 95 -17.91 -3.49 0.61
N LEU A 96 -17.01 -2.55 0.92
CA LEU A 96 -16.94 -1.90 2.23
C LEU A 96 -18.23 -1.17 2.61
N ARG A 97 -18.97 -0.63 1.63
CA ARG A 97 -20.24 0.07 1.87
C ARG A 97 -21.42 -0.87 2.16
N ILE A 98 -21.37 -2.13 1.73
CA ILE A 98 -22.52 -3.05 1.80
C ILE A 98 -22.67 -3.70 3.19
N VAL A 99 -21.64 -3.67 4.04
CA VAL A 99 -21.71 -4.12 5.45
C VAL A 99 -22.04 -2.95 6.40
N GLY A 100 -23.18 -2.31 6.15
CA GLY A 100 -23.86 -1.39 7.06
C GLY A 100 -25.18 -1.99 7.50
#